data_AF-A0A0Q4IVH0-F1
#
_entry.id   AF-A0A0Q4IVH0-F1
#
_cell.length_a   1.000
_cell.length_b   1.000
_cell.length_c   1.000
_cell.angle_alpha   90.00
_cell.angle_beta   90.00
_cell.angle_gamma   90.00
#
_symmetry.space_group_name_H-M   'P 1'
#
loop_
_entity.id
_entity.type
_entity.pdbx_description
1 polymer ?
#
loop_
_entity_poly.entity_id
_entity_poly.type
_entity_poly.pdbx_seq_one_letter_code
_entity_poly.pdbx_strand_id
1 'polypeptide(L)'
;MISSVLLTMTACGQSGNEYVGKWERGKTSHENGFSGAQVNVVKDTMTIERNGDGFLLSNVRVLTQGDRKPFVYPNNKQPAIYKDGQLQIAGGLAAYVIDKASGHLVAPDGGGEFTKTK
;
A
#
# COMPACT_ATOMS: atom_id res chain seq x y z
N MET A 1 -14.49 -8.12 46.47
CA MET A 1 -14.92 -7.26 45.34
C MET A 1 -14.65 -8.05 44.07
N ILE A 2 -15.70 -8.49 43.38
CA ILE A 2 -15.56 -9.29 42.16
C ILE A 2 -15.28 -8.29 41.04
N SER A 3 -14.04 -8.30 40.54
CA SER A 3 -13.62 -7.45 39.43
C SER A 3 -14.29 -7.98 38.17
N SER A 4 -15.29 -7.25 37.69
CA SER A 4 -15.94 -7.50 36.41
C SER A 4 -14.94 -7.23 35.28
N VAL A 5 -14.31 -8.30 34.78
CA VAL A 5 -13.58 -8.26 33.50
C VAL A 5 -14.62 -8.05 32.40
N LEU A 6 -14.78 -6.79 31.98
CA LEU A 6 -15.48 -6.44 30.76
C LEU A 6 -14.70 -7.02 29.57
N LEU A 7 -15.08 -8.21 29.11
CA LEU A 7 -14.76 -8.67 27.76
C LEU A 7 -15.49 -7.75 26.78
N THR A 8 -14.81 -6.74 26.26
CA THR A 8 -15.29 -6.00 25.10
C THR A 8 -15.24 -6.95 23.90
N MET A 9 -16.39 -7.49 23.52
CA MET A 9 -16.62 -8.14 22.23
C MET A 9 -16.34 -7.10 21.15
N THR A 10 -15.12 -7.08 20.62
CA THR A 10 -14.82 -6.35 19.38
C THR A 10 -15.70 -6.95 18.29
N ALA A 11 -16.54 -6.11 17.70
CA ALA A 11 -17.33 -6.42 16.52
C ALA A 11 -16.51 -7.25 15.52
N CYS A 12 -17.14 -8.24 14.88
CA CYS A 12 -16.61 -8.92 13.69
C CYS A 12 -16.40 -7.89 12.56
N GLY A 13 -15.42 -7.00 12.70
CA GLY A 13 -14.87 -6.21 11.62
C GLY A 13 -13.94 -7.12 10.85
N GLN A 14 -14.18 -7.30 9.55
CA GLN A 14 -13.22 -7.95 8.66
C GLN A 14 -11.83 -7.35 8.91
N SER A 15 -10.88 -8.18 9.31
CA SER A 15 -9.50 -7.77 9.63
C SER A 15 -8.84 -7.08 8.44
N GLY A 16 -8.02 -6.06 8.69
CA GLY A 16 -7.32 -5.32 7.64
C GLY A 16 -8.13 -4.18 7.02
N ASN A 17 -9.28 -3.79 7.58
CA ASN A 17 -10.06 -2.64 7.10
C ASN A 17 -9.28 -1.33 7.16
N GLU A 18 -8.29 -1.23 8.05
CA GLU A 18 -7.37 -0.10 8.16
C GLU A 18 -6.63 0.20 6.84
N TYR A 19 -6.39 -0.82 6.01
CA TYR A 19 -5.74 -0.71 4.70
C TYR A 19 -6.66 -0.13 3.62
N VAL A 20 -7.99 -0.28 3.76
CA VAL A 20 -8.94 0.18 2.75
C VAL A 20 -8.90 1.70 2.63
N GLY A 21 -8.81 2.18 1.39
CA GLY A 21 -8.79 3.59 1.07
C GLY A 21 -7.79 3.94 -0.03
N LYS A 22 -7.64 5.24 -0.24
CA LYS A 22 -6.70 5.79 -1.21
C LYS A 22 -5.47 6.31 -0.47
N TRP A 23 -4.31 6.01 -1.03
CA TRP A 23 -2.99 6.24 -0.48
C TRP A 23 -2.14 6.96 -1.53
N GLU A 24 -1.40 7.97 -1.13
CA GLU A 24 -0.54 8.73 -2.04
C GLU A 24 0.85 8.85 -1.42
N ARG A 25 1.88 8.63 -2.24
CA ARG A 25 3.25 9.01 -1.91
C ARG A 25 3.77 10.04 -2.90
N GLY A 26 4.64 10.90 -2.39
CA GLY A 26 5.27 11.98 -3.13
C GLY A 26 6.36 11.49 -4.08
N LYS A 27 7.23 12.43 -4.46
CA LYS A 27 8.31 12.15 -5.40
C LYS A 27 9.34 11.21 -4.80
N THR A 28 9.70 10.15 -5.52
CA THR A 28 10.78 9.23 -5.14
C THR A 28 11.68 8.96 -6.35
N SER A 29 12.93 8.60 -6.10
CA SER A 29 13.90 8.33 -7.16
C SER A 29 14.63 7.03 -6.86
N HIS A 30 14.62 6.10 -7.82
CA HIS A 30 15.40 4.86 -7.74
C HIS A 30 15.98 4.51 -9.12
N GLU A 31 17.04 3.72 -9.14
CA GLU A 31 17.60 3.22 -10.39
C GLU A 31 16.74 2.07 -10.93
N ASN A 32 16.53 2.06 -12.25
CA ASN A 32 15.97 0.90 -12.92
C ASN A 32 16.99 -0.24 -12.89
N GLY A 33 16.68 -1.34 -12.21
CA GLY A 33 17.59 -2.48 -12.10
C GLY A 33 17.95 -3.20 -13.40
N PHE A 34 17.25 -2.92 -14.52
CA PHE A 34 17.55 -3.47 -15.83
C PHE A 34 18.45 -2.53 -16.67
N SER A 35 18.12 -1.24 -16.75
CA SER A 35 18.83 -0.29 -17.62
C SER A 35 19.84 0.61 -16.90
N GLY A 36 19.86 0.62 -15.57
CA GLY A 36 20.63 1.58 -14.76
C GLY A 36 20.13 3.02 -14.88
N ALA A 37 19.05 3.28 -15.63
CA ALA A 37 18.52 4.63 -15.78
C ALA A 37 17.80 5.08 -14.50
N GLN A 38 18.01 6.33 -14.09
CA GLN A 38 17.24 6.93 -13.01
C GLN A 38 15.75 6.99 -13.38
N VAL A 39 14.93 6.39 -12.53
CA VAL A 39 13.47 6.47 -12.58
C VAL A 39 13.01 7.39 -11.47
N ASN A 40 12.37 8.48 -11.87
CA ASN A 40 11.75 9.43 -10.97
C ASN A 40 10.25 9.14 -10.92
N VAL A 41 9.75 8.77 -9.76
CA VAL A 41 8.33 8.72 -9.47
C VAL A 41 7.88 10.16 -9.20
N VAL A 42 6.99 10.66 -10.05
CA VAL A 42 6.42 12.00 -9.91
C VAL A 42 5.21 11.98 -8.99
N LYS A 43 4.41 10.92 -9.11
CA LYS A 43 3.22 10.67 -8.32
C LYS A 43 2.98 9.17 -8.27
N ASP A 44 2.61 8.68 -7.10
CA ASP A 44 2.23 7.28 -6.93
C ASP A 44 1.01 7.20 -6.02
N THR A 45 -0.08 6.71 -6.61
CA THR A 45 -1.39 6.63 -5.99
C THR A 45 -1.83 5.19 -5.96
N MET A 46 -2.19 4.71 -4.79
CA MET A 46 -2.64 3.37 -4.55
C MET A 46 -4.03 3.39 -3.95
N THR A 47 -4.94 2.61 -4.54
CA THR A 47 -6.28 2.39 -4.00
C THR A 47 -6.36 0.95 -3.54
N ILE A 48 -6.81 0.75 -2.30
CA ILE A 48 -7.04 -0.56 -1.70
C ILE A 48 -8.54 -0.68 -1.43
N GLU A 49 -9.16 -1.67 -2.04
CA GLU A 49 -10.59 -1.94 -1.92
C GLU A 49 -10.83 -3.35 -1.38
N ARG A 50 -12.01 -3.55 -0.78
CA ARG A 50 -12.47 -4.89 -0.42
C ARG A 50 -12.85 -5.68 -1.66
N ASN A 51 -12.50 -6.96 -1.67
CA ASN A 51 -12.86 -7.88 -2.74
C ASN A 51 -13.16 -9.26 -2.14
N GLY A 52 -14.41 -9.47 -1.70
CA GLY A 52 -14.80 -10.63 -0.92
C GLY A 52 -14.10 -10.66 0.44
N ASP A 53 -13.48 -11.79 0.77
CA ASP A 53 -12.66 -11.95 1.99
C ASP A 53 -11.27 -11.33 1.88
N GLY A 54 -10.86 -10.96 0.66
CA GLY A 54 -9.59 -10.35 0.37
C GLY A 54 -9.69 -8.88 0.01
N PHE A 55 -8.68 -8.42 -0.71
CA PHE A 55 -8.52 -7.05 -1.14
C PHE A 55 -8.11 -6.99 -2.60
N LEU A 56 -8.34 -5.83 -3.21
CA LEU A 56 -7.83 -5.50 -4.53
C LEU A 56 -7.02 -4.22 -4.42
N LEU A 57 -5.74 -4.31 -4.79
CA LEU A 57 -4.86 -3.17 -4.94
C LEU A 57 -4.89 -2.67 -6.38
N SER A 58 -4.97 -1.36 -6.55
CA SER A 58 -4.85 -0.68 -7.83
C SER A 58 -3.79 0.41 -7.67
N ASN A 59 -2.67 0.29 -8.38
CA ASN A 59 -1.57 1.25 -8.29
C ASN A 59 -1.42 2.03 -9.60
N VAL A 60 -1.47 3.35 -9.51
CA VAL A 60 -1.21 4.26 -10.63
C VAL A 60 0.05 5.04 -10.31
N ARG A 61 1.09 4.80 -11.11
CA ARG A 61 2.39 5.46 -10.96
C ARG A 61 2.67 6.35 -12.17
N VAL A 62 3.02 7.61 -11.92
CA VAL A 62 3.51 8.53 -12.93
C VAL A 62 5.03 8.59 -12.80
N LEU A 63 5.72 8.25 -13.88
CA LEU A 63 7.17 8.11 -13.92
C LEU A 63 7.80 9.09 -14.92
N THR A 64 9.05 9.44 -14.66
CA THR A 64 9.94 10.12 -15.60
C THR A 64 11.24 9.32 -15.69
N GLN A 65 11.76 9.12 -16.90
CA GLN A 65 13.06 8.45 -17.12
C GLN A 65 14.00 9.39 -17.86
N GLY A 66 15.07 9.85 -17.19
CA GLY A 66 15.91 10.94 -17.68
C GLY A 66 15.10 12.24 -17.91
N ASP A 67 15.44 12.98 -18.97
CA ASP A 67 14.78 14.24 -19.35
C ASP A 67 13.50 14.06 -20.18
N ARG A 68 12.94 12.84 -20.21
CA ARG A 68 11.72 12.55 -20.98
C ARG A 68 10.49 13.16 -20.30
N LYS A 69 9.39 13.29 -21.06
CA LYS A 69 8.10 13.69 -20.49
C LYS A 69 7.59 12.61 -19.52
N PRO A 70 6.88 13.01 -18.44
CA PRO A 70 6.23 12.04 -17.55
C PRO A 70 5.26 11.15 -18.30
N PHE A 71 5.22 9.87 -17.94
CA PHE A 71 4.26 8.90 -18.48
C PHE A 71 3.61 8.09 -17.35
N VAL A 72 2.38 7.65 -17.59
CA VAL A 72 1.64 6.81 -16.65
C VAL A 72 2.06 5.36 -16.86
N TYR A 73 2.58 4.72 -15.82
CA TYR A 73 2.84 3.30 -15.82
C TYR A 73 1.50 2.54 -15.79
N PRO A 74 1.34 1.44 -16.54
CA PRO A 74 0.08 0.69 -16.58
C PRO A 74 -0.42 0.35 -15.18
N ASN A 75 -1.68 0.67 -14.93
CA ASN A 75 -2.35 0.32 -13.69
C ASN A 75 -2.63 -1.19 -13.69
N ASN A 76 -1.98 -1.91 -12.78
CA ASN A 76 -2.23 -3.32 -12.57
C ASN A 76 -3.08 -3.50 -11.32
N LYS A 77 -4.21 -4.17 -11.47
CA LYS A 77 -5.03 -4.60 -10.33
C LYS A 77 -4.45 -5.89 -9.77
N GLN A 78 -4.09 -5.89 -8.49
CA GLN A 78 -3.43 -7.01 -7.84
C GLN A 78 -4.28 -7.49 -6.66
N PRO A 79 -4.71 -8.76 -6.63
CA PRO A 79 -5.41 -9.28 -5.47
C PRO A 79 -4.45 -9.35 -4.27
N ALA A 80 -4.98 -9.18 -3.07
CA ALA A 80 -4.21 -9.24 -1.83
C ALA A 80 -5.00 -9.89 -0.69
N ILE A 81 -4.29 -10.43 0.29
CA ILE A 81 -4.83 -11.03 1.51
C ILE A 81 -4.24 -10.36 2.73
N TYR A 82 -5.04 -10.22 3.79
CA TYR A 82 -4.52 -9.82 5.08
C TYR A 82 -4.06 -11.05 5.85
N LYS A 83 -2.78 -11.08 6.23
CA LYS A 83 -2.17 -12.20 6.95
C LYS A 83 -0.99 -11.72 7.77
N ASP A 84 -0.89 -12.20 9.01
CA ASP A 84 0.21 -11.91 9.94
C ASP A 84 0.41 -10.39 10.18
N GLY A 85 -0.69 -9.63 10.19
CA GLY A 85 -0.68 -8.18 10.40
C GLY A 85 -0.37 -7.35 9.15
N GLN A 86 -0.16 -7.99 7.99
CA GLN A 86 0.31 -7.36 6.77
C GLN A 86 -0.66 -7.62 5.61
N LEU A 87 -0.67 -6.73 4.63
CA LEU A 87 -1.39 -6.90 3.39
C LEU A 87 -0.47 -7.49 2.32
N GLN A 88 -0.61 -8.80 2.08
CA GLN A 88 0.23 -9.56 1.17
C GLN A 88 -0.39 -9.62 -0.23
N ILE A 89 0.35 -9.17 -1.24
CA ILE A 89 -0.06 -9.26 -2.64
C ILE A 89 0.02 -10.71 -3.12
N ALA A 90 -1.00 -11.16 -3.86
CA ALA A 90 -1.02 -12.48 -4.47
C ALA A 90 0.22 -12.71 -5.34
N GLY A 91 0.90 -13.85 -5.12
CA GLY A 91 2.22 -14.14 -5.67
C GLY A 91 3.38 -13.89 -4.69
N GLY A 92 3.13 -13.34 -3.50
CA GLY A 92 4.12 -13.21 -2.42
C GLY A 92 5.23 -12.20 -2.67
N LEU A 93 5.12 -11.40 -3.74
CA LEU A 93 6.17 -10.49 -4.19
C LEU A 93 6.24 -9.18 -3.38
N ALA A 94 5.20 -8.86 -2.61
CA ALA A 94 5.09 -7.62 -1.88
C ALA A 94 4.16 -7.79 -0.67
N ALA A 95 4.56 -7.21 0.48
CA ALA A 95 3.73 -7.09 1.66
C ALA A 95 3.74 -5.64 2.14
N TYR A 96 2.56 -5.05 2.30
CA TYR A 96 2.41 -3.70 2.84
C TYR A 96 2.06 -3.76 4.32
N VAL A 97 2.61 -2.83 5.09
CA VAL A 97 2.36 -2.71 6.53
C VAL A 97 1.94 -1.28 6.82
N ILE A 98 0.96 -1.09 7.70
CA ILE A 98 0.69 0.24 8.25
C ILE A 98 1.60 0.46 9.44
N ASP A 99 2.46 1.47 9.37
CA ASP A 99 3.22 1.92 10.53
C ASP A 99 2.24 2.44 11.59
N LYS A 100 2.33 1.90 12.81
CA LYS A 100 1.37 2.21 13.86
C LYS A 100 1.55 3.59 14.47
N ALA A 101 2.73 4.20 14.33
CA ALA A 101 3.02 5.52 14.89
C ALA A 101 2.54 6.64 13.96
N SER A 102 2.76 6.50 12.65
CA SER A 102 2.38 7.48 11.63
C SER A 102 1.01 7.22 11.00
N GLY A 103 0.53 5.97 11.04
CA GLY A 103 -0.65 5.53 10.29
C GLY A 103 -0.41 5.47 8.78
N HIS A 104 0.84 5.58 8.33
CA HIS A 104 1.20 5.52 6.92
C HIS A 104 1.37 4.08 6.44
N LEU A 105 1.14 3.87 5.16
CA LEU A 105 1.31 2.57 4.52
C LEU A 105 2.74 2.45 3.97
N VAL A 106 3.52 1.55 4.52
CA VAL A 106 4.92 1.31 4.17
C VAL A 106 4.99 0.42 2.93
N ALA A 107 5.71 0.89 1.92
CA ALA A 107 5.96 0.13 0.71
C ALA A 107 7.11 -0.88 0.91
N PRO A 108 6.99 -2.12 0.41
CA PRO A 108 8.08 -3.10 0.50
C PRO A 108 9.25 -2.80 -0.45
N ASP A 109 9.07 -1.86 -1.38
CA ASP A 109 10.08 -1.47 -2.39
C ASP A 109 11.17 -0.53 -1.84
N GLY A 110 11.13 -0.18 -0.55
CA GLY A 110 12.04 0.80 0.05
C GLY A 110 11.80 2.24 -0.42
N GLY A 111 10.79 2.48 -1.27
CA GLY A 111 10.44 3.79 -1.80
C GLY A 111 9.64 4.67 -0.83
N GLY A 112 9.82 4.47 0.47
CA GLY A 112 9.16 5.24 1.54
C GLY A 112 7.70 4.86 1.79
N GLU A 113 7.00 5.78 2.45
CA GLU A 113 5.64 5.57 2.96
C GLU A 113 4.59 6.30 2.11
N PHE A 114 3.39 5.74 2.04
CA PHE A 114 2.21 6.39 1.50
C PHE A 114 1.37 6.99 2.63
N THR A 115 0.87 8.20 2.42
CA THR A 115 -0.09 8.85 3.32
C THR A 115 -1.51 8.60 2.82
N LYS A 116 -2.44 8.31 3.73
CA LYS A 116 -3.85 8.13 3.38
C LYS A 116 -4.45 9.45 2.94
N THR A 117 -5.10 9.48 1.78
CA THR A 117 -5.85 10.66 1.34
C THR A 117 -7.20 10.69 2.05
N LYS A 118 -7.60 11.87 2.52
CA LYS A 118 -8.94 12.09 3.10
C LYS A 118 -10.06 11.83 2.10
#